data_AF-A0ABD7ZK67-F1
#
_entry.id   AF-A0ABD7ZK67-F1
#
_cell.length_a   1.000
_cell.length_b   1.000
_cell.length_c   1.000
_cell.angle_alpha   90.00
_cell.angle_beta   90.00
_cell.angle_gamma   90.00
#
_symmetry.space_group_name_H-M   'P 1'
#
loop_
_entity.id
_entity.type
_entity.pdbx_description
1 polymer ?
#
loop_
_entity_poly.entity_id
_entity_poly.type
_entity_poly.pdbx_seq_one_letter_code
_entity_poly.pdbx_strand_id
1 'polypeptide(L)'
;MVGNFGDNSGVLADTINGNVTINTAMKKQIPSLLPKFIEVLAKQYTSGSSSNSIINNQPYGIEEKIDHNDIKLYRQKIEENYIYYHICEKSLESLRHIDENSKINILEDINGIYLDIKIEYLEKCGEYEDPYEELKKMVKKNSDSIINRVKNEIKRRIQNSYDGEQFNEQELNLCLNIFVCYALGECKILERPESNVDH
;
A
#
# COMPACT_ATOMS: atom_id res chain seq x y z
N MET A 1 -35.06 -61.28 -4.55
CA MET A 1 -35.28 -59.95 -5.13
C MET A 1 -35.28 -58.95 -3.99
N VAL A 2 -34.16 -58.25 -3.78
CA VAL A 2 -34.04 -57.22 -2.75
C VAL A 2 -34.01 -55.88 -3.49
N GLY A 3 -35.09 -55.11 -3.37
CA GLY A 3 -35.22 -53.79 -3.99
C GLY A 3 -34.41 -52.76 -3.21
N ASN A 4 -33.42 -52.18 -3.85
CA ASN A 4 -32.62 -51.10 -3.28
C ASN A 4 -33.34 -49.77 -3.57
N PHE A 5 -34.22 -49.34 -2.66
CA PHE A 5 -34.81 -48.00 -2.70
C PHE A 5 -33.96 -47.07 -1.84
N GLY A 6 -32.85 -46.60 -2.42
CA GLY A 6 -32.07 -45.49 -1.89
C GLY A 6 -32.54 -44.20 -2.55
N ASP A 7 -33.19 -43.33 -1.78
CA ASP A 7 -33.51 -41.97 -2.21
C ASP A 7 -32.21 -41.15 -2.14
N ASN A 8 -31.56 -40.99 -3.28
CA ASN A 8 -30.45 -40.06 -3.46
C ASN A 8 -31.05 -38.67 -3.67
N SER A 9 -31.17 -37.89 -2.60
CA SER A 9 -31.38 -36.44 -2.67
C SER A 9 -30.11 -35.77 -3.20
N GLY A 10 -29.81 -36.03 -4.47
CA GLY A 10 -28.66 -35.50 -5.17
C GLY A 10 -28.86 -34.00 -5.34
N VAL A 11 -28.29 -33.21 -4.43
CA VAL A 11 -28.10 -31.79 -4.70
C VAL A 11 -27.03 -31.72 -5.78
N LEU A 12 -27.46 -31.60 -7.04
CA LEU A 12 -26.60 -31.05 -8.08
C LEU A 12 -26.24 -29.64 -7.61
N ALA A 13 -24.98 -29.47 -7.19
CA ALA A 13 -24.44 -28.14 -6.97
C ALA A 13 -24.40 -27.44 -8.34
N ASP A 14 -25.50 -26.76 -8.67
CA ASP A 14 -25.54 -25.78 -9.73
C ASP A 14 -24.48 -24.72 -9.44
N THR A 15 -23.70 -24.43 -10.46
CA THR A 15 -22.64 -23.41 -10.57
C THR A 15 -22.37 -22.63 -9.27
N ILE A 16 -21.27 -22.95 -8.59
CA ILE A 16 -20.79 -22.16 -7.44
C ILE A 16 -20.36 -20.78 -7.96
N ASN A 17 -21.28 -19.81 -7.93
CA ASN A 17 -21.01 -18.39 -8.14
C ASN A 17 -20.32 -17.77 -6.91
N GLY A 18 -19.18 -18.35 -6.52
CA GLY A 18 -18.52 -18.08 -5.23
C GLY A 18 -17.43 -17.01 -5.25
N ASN A 19 -17.08 -16.42 -6.39
CA ASN A 19 -15.89 -15.55 -6.48
C ASN A 19 -16.15 -14.05 -6.63
N VAL A 20 -17.39 -13.60 -6.80
CA VAL A 20 -17.70 -12.17 -6.99
C VAL A 20 -18.22 -11.52 -5.70
N THR A 21 -19.04 -12.23 -4.94
CA THR A 21 -19.71 -11.69 -3.74
C THR A 21 -18.73 -11.34 -2.61
N ILE A 22 -17.64 -12.09 -2.47
CA ILE A 22 -16.63 -11.90 -1.39
C ILE A 22 -15.89 -10.57 -1.58
N ASN A 23 -15.42 -10.28 -2.80
CA ASN A 23 -14.71 -9.03 -3.10
C ASN A 23 -15.62 -7.79 -2.95
N THR A 24 -16.88 -7.87 -3.38
CA THR A 24 -17.83 -6.75 -3.21
C THR A 24 -18.20 -6.53 -1.73
N ALA A 25 -18.36 -7.60 -0.95
CA ALA A 25 -18.66 -7.51 0.48
C ALA A 25 -17.49 -6.91 1.27
N MET A 26 -16.25 -7.32 0.99
CA MET A 26 -15.06 -6.75 1.63
C MET A 26 -14.85 -5.27 1.28
N LYS A 27 -15.08 -4.89 0.02
CA LYS A 27 -15.00 -3.48 -0.40
C LYS A 27 -15.98 -2.57 0.36
N LYS A 28 -17.14 -3.08 0.78
CA LYS A 28 -18.10 -2.34 1.62
C LYS A 28 -17.59 -2.09 3.05
N GLN A 29 -16.64 -2.89 3.53
CA GLN A 29 -16.08 -2.76 4.88
C GLN A 29 -14.87 -1.81 4.93
N ILE A 30 -14.34 -1.38 3.78
CA ILE A 30 -13.19 -0.46 3.70
C ILE A 30 -13.35 0.80 4.57
N PRO A 31 -14.51 1.50 4.58
CA PRO A 31 -14.70 2.68 5.43
C PRO A 31 -14.57 2.42 6.94
N SER A 32 -14.81 1.19 7.41
CA SER A 32 -14.60 0.80 8.81
C SER A 32 -13.23 0.16 9.06
N LEU A 33 -12.67 -0.54 8.07
CA LEU A 33 -11.39 -1.24 8.20
C LEU A 33 -10.19 -0.30 8.12
N LEU A 34 -10.21 0.69 7.22
CA LEU A 34 -9.10 1.63 7.06
C LEU A 34 -8.82 2.48 8.29
N PRO A 35 -9.82 3.09 8.97
CA PRO A 35 -9.57 3.81 10.22
C PRO A 35 -8.91 2.93 11.28
N LYS A 36 -9.44 1.72 11.49
CA LYS A 36 -8.86 0.74 12.43
C LYS A 36 -7.42 0.39 12.07
N PHE A 37 -7.16 0.19 10.77
CA PHE A 37 -5.82 -0.14 10.27
C PHE A 37 -4.83 1.00 10.50
N ILE A 38 -5.25 2.24 10.27
CA ILE A 38 -4.43 3.43 10.47
C ILE A 38 -4.18 3.68 11.96
N GLU A 39 -5.15 3.41 12.83
CA GLU A 39 -4.93 3.45 14.29
C GLU A 39 -3.88 2.42 14.75
N VAL A 40 -3.92 1.21 14.18
CA VAL A 40 -2.92 0.16 14.41
C VAL A 40 -1.54 0.57 13.91
N LEU A 41 -1.46 1.19 12.72
CA LEU A 41 -0.22 1.77 12.21
C LEU A 41 0.30 2.84 13.17
N ALA A 42 -0.52 3.82 13.56
CA ALA A 42 -0.11 4.93 14.42
C ALA A 42 0.54 4.48 15.74
N LYS A 43 0.05 3.38 16.33
CA LYS A 43 0.63 2.78 17.53
C LYS A 43 2.03 2.20 17.33
N GLN A 44 2.42 1.86 16.10
CA GLN A 44 3.78 1.43 15.75
C GLN A 44 4.75 2.61 15.64
N TYR A 45 4.23 3.82 15.47
CA TYR A 45 4.99 5.01 15.17
C TYR A 45 4.93 5.98 16.34
N THR A 46 5.38 5.51 17.50
CA THR A 46 5.54 6.37 18.69
C THR A 46 6.86 7.13 18.61
N SER A 47 6.74 8.37 18.14
CA SER A 47 7.55 9.55 18.48
C SER A 47 8.99 9.67 17.94
N GLY A 48 9.23 10.77 17.22
CA GLY A 48 10.48 11.53 17.38
C GLY A 48 11.25 11.94 16.12
N SER A 49 10.63 12.67 15.19
CA SER A 49 11.38 13.68 14.43
C SER A 49 10.44 14.70 13.83
N SER A 50 10.54 15.94 14.32
CA SER A 50 10.03 17.11 13.65
C SER A 50 10.90 17.35 12.43
N SER A 51 10.61 16.67 11.31
CA SER A 51 11.23 17.00 10.04
C SER A 51 10.41 18.12 9.40
N ASN A 52 11.10 19.21 9.04
CA ASN A 52 10.57 20.21 8.12
C ASN A 52 10.49 19.55 6.74
N SER A 53 9.47 18.72 6.51
CA SER A 53 9.22 18.17 5.18
C SER A 53 8.87 19.33 4.24
N ILE A 54 9.66 19.47 3.17
CA ILE A 54 9.33 20.41 2.10
C ILE A 54 8.07 19.85 1.43
N ILE A 55 6.93 20.44 1.77
CA ILE A 55 5.65 20.08 1.15
C ILE A 55 5.67 20.65 -0.28
N ASN A 56 6.16 19.87 -1.22
CA ASN A 56 6.08 20.22 -2.63
C ASN A 56 4.66 19.87 -3.14
N ASN A 57 3.86 20.89 -3.41
CA ASN A 57 2.43 20.83 -3.71
C ASN A 57 2.08 20.71 -5.20
N GLN A 58 3.05 20.44 -6.09
CA GLN A 58 2.73 20.28 -7.51
C GLN A 58 1.77 19.10 -7.75
N PRO A 59 0.56 19.33 -8.29
CA PRO A 59 -0.40 18.27 -8.53
C PRO A 59 0.09 17.37 -9.68
N TYR A 60 0.10 16.06 -9.46
CA TYR A 60 0.31 15.06 -10.51
C TYR A 60 -0.73 13.94 -10.32
N GLY A 61 -1.16 13.32 -11.42
CA GLY A 61 -2.06 12.16 -11.38
C GLY A 61 -1.33 10.87 -10.98
N ILE A 62 -2.06 9.92 -10.40
CA ILE A 62 -1.48 8.61 -10.08
C ILE A 62 -0.93 7.89 -11.32
N GLU A 63 -1.53 8.12 -12.50
CA GLU A 63 -1.05 7.59 -13.77
C GLU A 63 0.33 8.11 -14.15
N GLU A 64 0.58 9.41 -13.95
CA GLU A 64 1.90 10.02 -14.20
C GLU A 64 2.96 9.40 -13.28
N LYS A 65 2.62 9.08 -12.03
CA LYS A 65 3.50 8.39 -11.09
C LYS A 65 3.82 6.97 -11.55
N ILE A 66 2.81 6.24 -12.03
CA ILE A 66 2.94 4.87 -12.53
C ILE A 66 3.87 4.86 -13.76
N ASP A 67 3.63 5.75 -14.71
CA ASP A 67 4.39 5.83 -15.96
C ASP A 67 5.81 6.33 -15.72
N HIS A 68 5.99 7.39 -14.91
CA HIS A 68 7.32 7.93 -14.60
C HIS A 68 8.24 6.89 -13.96
N ASN A 69 7.68 6.01 -13.11
CA ASN A 69 8.43 5.00 -12.38
C ASN A 69 8.41 3.62 -13.04
N ASP A 70 7.92 3.46 -14.27
CA ASP A 70 7.86 2.17 -14.97
C ASP A 70 7.16 1.05 -14.16
N ILE A 71 6.10 1.38 -13.40
CA ILE A 71 5.34 0.40 -12.61
C ILE A 71 4.49 -0.47 -13.56
N LYS A 72 4.68 -1.80 -13.51
CA LYS A 72 4.01 -2.73 -14.44
C LYS A 72 3.08 -3.69 -13.72
N LEU A 73 3.61 -4.49 -12.79
CA LEU A 73 2.85 -5.54 -12.11
C LEU A 73 1.82 -4.98 -11.13
N TYR A 74 2.13 -3.87 -10.47
CA TYR A 74 1.26 -3.22 -9.51
C TYR A 74 0.29 -2.23 -10.14
N ARG A 75 0.42 -1.90 -11.43
CA ARG A 75 -0.43 -0.88 -12.11
C ARG A 75 -1.91 -1.06 -11.83
N GLN A 76 -2.47 -2.21 -12.21
CA GLN A 76 -3.90 -2.49 -12.03
C GLN A 76 -4.32 -2.40 -10.56
N LYS A 77 -3.48 -2.92 -9.64
CA LYS A 77 -3.77 -2.85 -8.19
C LYS A 77 -3.75 -1.41 -7.69
N ILE A 78 -2.88 -0.55 -8.22
CA ILE A 78 -2.83 0.85 -7.85
C ILE A 78 -4.09 1.55 -8.33
N GLU A 79 -4.42 1.43 -9.61
CA GLU A 79 -5.62 2.03 -10.22
C GLU A 79 -6.91 1.62 -9.46
N GLU A 80 -7.06 0.33 -9.14
CA GLU A 80 -8.23 -0.20 -8.44
C GLU A 80 -8.34 0.26 -6.97
N ASN A 81 -7.21 0.47 -6.29
CA ASN A 81 -7.19 0.82 -4.86
C ASN A 81 -7.09 2.33 -4.62
N TYR A 82 -6.57 3.11 -5.58
CA TYR A 82 -6.40 4.55 -5.43
C TYR A 82 -7.73 5.31 -5.29
N ILE A 83 -8.85 4.71 -5.72
CA ILE A 83 -10.21 5.23 -5.48
C ILE A 83 -10.51 5.44 -3.98
N TYR A 84 -9.81 4.73 -3.09
CA TYR A 84 -9.97 4.83 -1.64
C TYR A 84 -9.03 5.85 -0.98
N TYR A 85 -8.26 6.60 -1.77
CA TYR A 85 -7.31 7.61 -1.29
C TYR A 85 -7.96 8.58 -0.29
N HIS A 86 -9.16 9.10 -0.60
CA HIS A 86 -9.89 10.02 0.29
C HIS A 86 -10.30 9.40 1.62
N ILE A 87 -10.51 8.08 1.66
CA ILE A 87 -10.82 7.38 2.91
C ILE A 87 -9.57 7.31 3.78
N CYS A 88 -8.41 6.98 3.20
CA CYS A 88 -7.13 7.03 3.92
C CYS A 88 -6.84 8.43 4.46
N GLU A 89 -7.03 9.47 3.64
CA GLU A 89 -6.82 10.86 4.06
C GLU A 89 -7.71 11.23 5.25
N LYS A 90 -9.02 10.95 5.17
CA LYS A 90 -9.95 11.20 6.28
C LYS A 90 -9.60 10.41 7.54
N SER A 91 -9.19 9.16 7.39
CA SER A 91 -8.79 8.32 8.52
C SER A 91 -7.53 8.87 9.20
N LEU A 92 -6.52 9.30 8.45
CA LEU A 92 -5.32 9.94 8.99
C LEU A 92 -5.64 11.29 9.66
N GLU A 93 -6.49 12.10 9.03
CA GLU A 93 -6.94 13.38 9.59
C GLU A 93 -7.67 13.18 10.93
N SER A 94 -8.46 12.11 11.07
CA SER A 94 -9.15 11.80 12.32
C SER A 94 -8.20 11.47 13.48
N LEU A 95 -6.98 11.02 13.19
CA LEU A 95 -5.95 10.76 14.21
C LEU A 95 -5.30 12.04 14.75
N ARG A 96 -5.46 13.19 14.09
CA ARG A 96 -4.89 14.47 14.56
C ARG A 96 -5.38 14.89 15.94
N HIS A 97 -6.58 14.45 16.33
CA HIS A 97 -7.10 14.66 17.68
C HIS A 97 -6.33 13.89 18.76
N ILE A 98 -5.65 12.80 18.38
CA ILE A 98 -4.84 11.95 19.28
C ILE A 98 -3.38 12.42 19.25
N ASP A 99 -2.82 12.60 18.05
CA ASP A 99 -1.49 13.16 17.80
C ASP A 99 -1.53 14.02 16.54
N GLU A 100 -1.29 15.32 16.69
CA GLU A 100 -1.31 16.30 15.60
C GLU A 100 -0.35 15.93 14.46
N ASN A 101 0.75 15.24 14.77
CA ASN A 101 1.77 14.83 13.81
C ASN A 101 1.62 13.39 13.33
N SER A 102 0.58 12.66 13.75
CA SER A 102 0.38 11.23 13.42
C SER A 102 0.51 10.94 11.92
N LYS A 103 -0.15 11.72 11.06
CA LYS A 103 -0.04 11.59 9.59
C LYS A 103 1.41 11.74 9.11
N ILE A 104 2.08 12.79 9.56
CA ILE A 104 3.46 13.10 9.14
C ILE A 104 4.40 11.99 9.61
N ASN A 105 4.30 11.57 10.87
CA ASN A 105 5.12 10.52 11.46
C ASN A 105 4.98 9.20 10.71
N ILE A 106 3.74 8.79 10.41
CA ILE A 106 3.47 7.57 9.64
C ILE A 106 4.12 7.68 8.25
N LEU A 107 3.87 8.77 7.53
CA LEU A 107 4.36 8.95 6.17
C LEU A 107 5.89 9.04 6.07
N GLU A 108 6.54 9.67 7.03
CA GLU A 108 8.00 9.74 7.11
C GLU A 108 8.62 8.38 7.45
N ASP A 109 7.99 7.59 8.31
CA ASP A 109 8.46 6.21 8.54
C ASP A 109 8.37 5.36 7.27
N ILE A 110 7.27 5.44 6.53
CA ILE A 110 7.14 4.74 5.24
C ILE A 110 8.21 5.19 4.25
N ASN A 111 8.49 6.50 4.21
CA ASN A 111 9.58 7.03 3.41
C ASN A 111 10.95 6.49 3.88
N GLY A 112 11.16 6.34 5.19
CA GLY A 112 12.35 5.70 5.76
C GLY A 112 12.55 4.28 5.23
N ILE A 113 11.49 3.46 5.21
CA ILE A 113 11.53 2.10 4.64
C ILE A 113 11.95 2.16 3.16
N TYR A 114 11.40 3.10 2.39
CA TYR A 114 11.77 3.28 0.98
C TYR A 114 13.24 3.71 0.83
N LEU A 115 13.71 4.65 1.64
CA LEU A 115 15.09 5.13 1.62
C LEU A 115 16.09 4.03 1.95
N ASP A 116 15.80 3.18 2.94
CA ASP A 116 16.63 2.02 3.26
C ASP A 116 16.76 1.07 2.06
N ILE A 117 15.64 0.77 1.40
CA ILE A 117 15.63 -0.04 0.17
C ILE A 117 16.43 0.66 -0.94
N LYS A 118 16.30 1.98 -1.08
CA LYS A 118 17.01 2.78 -2.09
C LYS A 118 18.52 2.79 -1.85
N ILE A 119 18.97 2.83 -0.59
CA ILE A 119 20.39 2.74 -0.21
C ILE A 119 20.98 1.41 -0.70
N GLU A 120 20.29 0.28 -0.53
CA GLU A 120 20.77 -1.01 -1.04
C GLU A 120 20.94 -1.05 -2.57
N TYR A 121 20.16 -0.26 -3.31
CA TYR A 121 20.36 -0.11 -4.75
C TYR A 121 21.53 0.81 -5.07
N LEU A 122 21.72 1.87 -4.28
CA LEU A 122 22.84 2.80 -4.44
C LEU A 122 24.18 2.10 -4.21
N GLU A 123 24.28 1.22 -3.21
CA GLU A 123 25.48 0.40 -2.97
C GLU A 123 25.89 -0.40 -4.22
N LYS A 124 24.91 -0.95 -4.95
CA LYS A 124 25.14 -1.69 -6.20
C LYS A 124 25.55 -0.80 -7.37
N CYS A 125 25.30 0.51 -7.26
CA CYS A 125 25.65 1.49 -8.28
C CYS A 125 27.04 2.11 -8.07
N GLY A 126 27.75 1.77 -6.97
CA GLY A 126 29.01 2.41 -6.61
C GLY A 126 30.15 2.26 -7.62
N GLU A 127 30.07 1.27 -8.52
CA GLU A 127 31.08 1.03 -9.55
C GLU A 127 30.82 1.78 -10.87
N TYR A 128 29.67 2.45 -11.01
CA TYR A 128 29.31 3.19 -12.22
C TYR A 128 29.94 4.58 -12.23
N GLU A 129 30.16 5.13 -13.42
CA GLU A 129 30.71 6.49 -13.61
C GLU A 129 29.81 7.56 -12.98
N ASP A 130 28.49 7.39 -13.08
CA ASP A 130 27.50 8.20 -12.37
C ASP A 130 26.55 7.29 -11.56
N PRO A 131 26.86 7.04 -10.28
CA PRO A 131 26.04 6.18 -9.42
C PRO A 131 24.62 6.69 -9.21
N TYR A 132 24.39 8.00 -9.27
CA TYR A 132 23.06 8.58 -9.03
C TYR A 132 22.15 8.45 -10.25
N GLU A 133 22.69 8.64 -11.45
CA GLU A 133 21.94 8.40 -12.67
C GLU A 133 21.63 6.91 -12.84
N GLU A 134 22.57 6.03 -12.50
CA GLU A 134 22.30 4.59 -12.51
C GLU A 134 21.28 4.20 -11.44
N LEU A 135 21.33 4.81 -10.25
CA LEU A 135 20.33 4.59 -9.20
C LEU A 135 18.92 4.91 -9.70
N LYS A 136 18.71 6.02 -10.42
CA LYS A 136 17.39 6.35 -10.99
C LYS A 136 16.88 5.24 -11.91
N LYS A 137 17.74 4.72 -12.80
CA LYS A 137 17.38 3.61 -13.69
C LYS A 137 17.09 2.33 -12.93
N MET A 138 17.90 2.02 -11.91
CA MET A 138 17.73 0.84 -11.06
C MET A 138 16.44 0.90 -10.25
N VAL A 139 16.08 2.05 -9.69
CA VAL A 139 14.81 2.26 -9.00
C VAL A 139 13.65 2.02 -9.95
N LYS A 140 13.62 2.68 -11.12
CA LYS A 140 12.56 2.49 -12.14
C LYS A 140 12.42 1.03 -12.57
N LYS A 141 13.55 0.38 -12.89
CA LYS A 141 13.57 -1.03 -13.32
C LYS A 141 13.03 -1.99 -12.24
N ASN A 142 13.12 -1.60 -10.97
CA ASN A 142 12.73 -2.43 -9.83
C ASN A 142 11.51 -1.88 -9.07
N SER A 143 10.75 -0.96 -9.64
CA SER A 143 9.63 -0.30 -8.95
C SER A 143 8.62 -1.27 -8.34
N ASP A 144 8.21 -2.30 -9.08
CA ASP A 144 7.28 -3.33 -8.56
C ASP A 144 7.86 -4.10 -7.37
N SER A 145 9.16 -4.41 -7.42
CA SER A 145 9.87 -5.09 -6.32
C SER A 145 9.96 -4.18 -5.09
N ILE A 146 10.28 -2.90 -5.28
CA ILE A 146 10.33 -1.89 -4.22
C ILE A 146 8.96 -1.77 -3.53
N ILE A 147 7.88 -1.63 -4.31
CA ILE A 147 6.51 -1.56 -3.77
C ILE A 147 6.20 -2.80 -2.92
N ASN A 148 6.53 -4.00 -3.44
CA ASN A 148 6.31 -5.24 -2.69
C ASN A 148 7.13 -5.31 -1.40
N ARG A 149 8.40 -4.85 -1.43
CA ARG A 149 9.28 -4.82 -0.25
C ARG A 149 8.75 -3.86 0.81
N VAL A 150 8.35 -2.64 0.44
CA VAL A 150 7.73 -1.68 1.37
C VAL A 150 6.47 -2.28 1.98
N LYS A 151 5.58 -2.84 1.15
CA LYS A 151 4.36 -3.49 1.62
C LYS A 151 4.65 -4.60 2.65
N ASN A 152 5.62 -5.46 2.36
CA ASN A 152 5.96 -6.59 3.22
C ASN A 152 6.58 -6.13 4.54
N GLU A 153 7.38 -5.06 4.52
CA GLU A 153 7.93 -4.48 5.74
C GLU A 153 6.84 -3.90 6.64
N ILE A 154 5.88 -3.14 6.07
CA ILE A 154 4.72 -2.64 6.83
C ILE A 154 3.91 -3.82 7.40
N LYS A 155 3.63 -4.84 6.58
CA LYS A 155 2.92 -6.06 7.02
C LYS A 155 3.63 -6.72 8.20
N ARG A 156 4.95 -6.90 8.10
CA ARG A 156 5.79 -7.51 9.14
C ARG A 156 5.72 -6.72 10.45
N ARG A 157 5.81 -5.38 10.40
CA ARG A 157 5.71 -4.52 11.59
C ARG A 157 4.34 -4.64 12.28
N ILE A 158 3.25 -4.68 11.51
CA ILE A 158 1.89 -4.89 12.06
C ILE A 158 1.75 -6.29 12.67
N GLN A 159 2.24 -7.32 11.99
CA GLN A 159 2.14 -8.71 12.49
C GLN A 159 2.98 -8.93 13.75
N ASN A 160 4.10 -8.24 13.90
CA ASN A 160 4.96 -8.34 15.08
C ASN A 160 4.40 -7.59 16.30
N SER A 161 3.40 -6.73 16.11
CA SER A 161 2.88 -5.84 17.15
C SER A 161 1.51 -6.23 17.68
N TYR A 162 0.79 -7.14 17.02
CA TYR A 162 -0.52 -7.61 17.45
C TYR A 162 -0.66 -9.11 17.19
N ASP A 163 -1.29 -9.84 18.12
CA ASP A 163 -1.50 -11.29 18.07
C ASP A 163 -2.57 -11.76 17.04
N GLY A 164 -2.78 -11.00 15.96
CA GLY A 164 -3.71 -11.36 14.88
C GLY A 164 -5.21 -11.15 15.18
N GLU A 165 -5.58 -10.68 16.36
CA GLU A 165 -7.00 -10.53 16.76
C GLU A 165 -7.73 -9.36 16.07
N GLN A 166 -7.01 -8.43 15.43
CA GLN A 166 -7.61 -7.22 14.86
C GLN A 166 -8.03 -7.36 13.39
N PHE A 167 -7.34 -8.18 12.61
CA PHE A 167 -7.57 -8.35 11.18
C PHE A 167 -7.32 -9.79 10.77
N ASN A 168 -8.18 -10.35 9.93
CA ASN A 168 -7.81 -11.54 9.19
C ASN A 168 -6.81 -11.18 8.07
N GLU A 169 -6.14 -12.18 7.50
CA GLU A 169 -5.10 -11.94 6.48
C GLU A 169 -5.62 -11.19 5.24
N GLN A 170 -6.85 -11.45 4.82
CA GLN A 170 -7.44 -10.81 3.64
C GLN A 170 -7.71 -9.33 3.90
N GLU A 171 -8.28 -8.99 5.06
CA GLU A 171 -8.52 -7.61 5.50
C GLU A 171 -7.20 -6.84 5.61
N LEU A 172 -6.19 -7.45 6.25
CA LEU A 172 -4.87 -6.84 6.38
C LEU A 172 -4.25 -6.57 5.01
N ASN A 173 -4.26 -7.56 4.12
CA ASN A 173 -3.72 -7.40 2.77
C ASN A 173 -4.49 -6.34 1.95
N LEU A 174 -5.81 -6.24 2.11
CA LEU A 174 -6.64 -5.22 1.47
C LEU A 174 -6.25 -3.82 1.95
N CYS A 175 -6.23 -3.60 3.27
CA CYS A 175 -5.85 -2.32 3.85
C CYS A 175 -4.43 -1.92 3.48
N LEU A 176 -3.48 -2.87 3.50
CA LEU A 176 -2.10 -2.65 3.08
C LEU A 176 -2.00 -2.22 1.62
N ASN A 177 -2.72 -2.89 0.71
CA ASN A 177 -2.69 -2.50 -0.70
C ASN A 177 -3.18 -1.07 -0.89
N ILE A 178 -4.29 -0.70 -0.23
CA ILE A 178 -4.84 0.65 -0.31
C ILE A 178 -3.87 1.68 0.27
N PHE A 179 -3.33 1.39 1.45
CA PHE A 179 -2.43 2.31 2.14
C PHE A 179 -1.11 2.52 1.39
N VAL A 180 -0.55 1.48 0.77
CA VAL A 180 0.64 1.62 -0.09
C VAL A 180 0.34 2.49 -1.31
N CYS A 181 -0.86 2.40 -1.90
CA CYS A 181 -1.28 3.29 -2.99
C CYS A 181 -1.40 4.74 -2.52
N TYR A 182 -1.94 4.95 -1.32
CA TYR A 182 -1.98 6.27 -0.69
C TYR A 182 -0.55 6.83 -0.49
N ALA A 183 0.37 6.05 0.08
CA ALA A 183 1.76 6.48 0.28
C ALA A 183 2.53 6.74 -1.03
N LEU A 184 2.23 6.00 -2.10
CA LEU A 184 2.71 6.30 -3.46
C LEU A 184 2.21 7.66 -3.94
N GLY A 185 0.92 7.96 -3.74
CA GLY A 185 0.30 9.25 -4.06
C GLY A 185 0.88 10.41 -3.23
N GLU A 186 1.25 10.17 -1.98
CA GLU A 186 1.93 11.13 -1.10
C GLU A 186 3.44 11.27 -1.38
N CYS A 187 3.97 10.67 -2.47
CA CYS A 187 5.40 10.65 -2.79
C CYS A 187 6.32 10.04 -1.72
N LYS A 188 5.81 9.18 -0.84
CA LYS A 188 6.62 8.50 0.18
C LYS A 188 7.23 7.19 -0.30
N ILE A 189 6.86 6.77 -1.51
CA ILE A 189 7.39 5.58 -2.17
C ILE A 189 7.65 5.96 -3.64
N LEU A 190 8.82 5.56 -4.16
CA LEU A 190 9.29 5.86 -5.53
C LEU A 190 9.43 7.35 -5.86
N GLU A 191 10.09 7.66 -6.96
CA GLU A 191 10.42 9.04 -7.36
C GLU A 191 9.19 9.82 -7.82
N ARG A 192 9.17 11.12 -7.52
CA ARG A 192 8.10 12.01 -7.97
C ARG A 192 8.25 12.28 -9.48
N PRO A 193 7.14 12.32 -10.25
CA PRO A 193 7.19 12.83 -11.61
C PRO A 193 7.69 14.26 -11.63
N GLU A 194 8.63 14.58 -12.51
CA GLU A 194 8.95 15.96 -12.81
C GLU A 194 7.74 16.54 -13.55
N SER A 195 7.05 17.49 -12.92
CA SER A 195 6.06 18.30 -13.64
C SER A 195 6.85 19.05 -14.72
N ASN A 196 6.45 18.94 -15.99
CA ASN A 196 6.88 19.90 -17.00
C ASN A 196 6.43 21.29 -16.53
N VAL A 197 7.30 22.00 -15.82
CA VAL A 197 7.19 23.45 -15.72
C VAL A 197 7.67 23.92 -17.08
N ASP A 198 6.73 24.10 -18.01
CA ASP A 198 7.00 24.84 -19.24
C ASP A 198 7.66 26.16 -18.82
N HIS A 199 8.94 26.30 -19.12
CA HIS A 199 9.71 27.53 -18.95
C HIS A 199 9.35 28.54 -20.05
#